data_AF-A0A8H8JIP6-F1
#
_entry.id   AF-A0A8H8JIP6-F1
#
_cell.length_a   1.000
_cell.length_b   1.000
_cell.length_c   1.000
_cell.angle_alpha   90.00
_cell.angle_beta   90.00
_cell.angle_gamma   90.00
#
_symmetry.space_group_name_H-M   'P 1'
#
loop_
_entity.id
_entity.type
_entity.pdbx_description
1 polymer ?
#
loop_
_entity_poly.entity_id
_entity_poly.type
_entity_poly.pdbx_seq_one_letter_code
_entity_poly.pdbx_strand_id
1 'polypeptide(L)'
;MSTIPYPLASLSHISQTPSRADGIAAEVEEGMRAYGCKMIQQAGLLLKQNQVAMSTAQILFQRFWYVTSLKQFSVMDIGMGALYLASKLEECPVRMRDLINVFDLLLARSKHALHEDRQASHIAPLK
;
A
#
# COMPACT_ATOMS: atom_id res chain seq x y z
N MET A 1 14.34 -14.05 27.87
CA MET A 1 13.02 -14.07 27.19
C MET A 1 13.29 -14.10 25.71
N SER A 2 12.88 -15.17 25.03
CA SER A 2 13.26 -15.51 23.66
C SER A 2 13.03 -14.36 22.67
N THR A 3 14.11 -13.72 22.24
CA THR A 3 14.18 -12.72 21.17
C THR A 3 14.11 -13.40 19.80
N ILE A 4 13.08 -14.21 19.58
CA ILE A 4 12.76 -14.65 18.22
C ILE A 4 12.06 -13.43 17.59
N PRO A 5 12.57 -12.85 16.49
CA PRO A 5 11.81 -11.88 15.75
C PRO A 5 10.60 -12.63 15.19
N TYR A 6 9.47 -12.58 15.92
CA TYR A 6 8.24 -13.12 15.41
C TYR A 6 7.98 -12.42 14.07
N PRO A 7 7.78 -13.16 12.96
CA PRO A 7 7.45 -12.57 11.67
C PRO A 7 6.04 -11.94 11.67
N LEU A 8 5.38 -11.95 12.83
CA LEU A 8 4.08 -11.39 13.14
C LEU A 8 4.28 -10.38 14.29
N ALA A 9 3.66 -9.21 14.16
CA ALA A 9 3.64 -8.21 15.22
C ALA A 9 3.02 -8.82 16.50
N SER A 10 3.61 -8.56 17.66
CA SER A 10 3.00 -8.93 18.95
C SER A 10 1.68 -8.19 19.12
N LEU A 11 0.77 -8.70 19.95
CA LEU A 11 -0.50 -8.02 20.24
C LEU A 11 -0.30 -6.57 20.73
N SER A 12 0.80 -6.30 21.45
CA SER A 12 1.21 -4.95 21.86
C SER A 12 1.64 -4.06 20.68
N HIS A 13 2.38 -4.59 19.72
CA HIS A 13 2.76 -3.83 18.51
C HIS A 13 1.57 -3.60 17.57
N ILE A 14 0.57 -4.47 17.58
CA ILE A 14 -0.67 -4.28 16.82
C ILE A 14 -1.55 -3.20 17.48
N SER A 15 -1.60 -3.15 18.81
CA SER A 15 -2.38 -2.13 19.52
C SER A 15 -1.72 -0.75 19.49
N GLN A 16 -0.39 -0.69 19.50
CA GLN A 16 0.39 0.54 19.46
C GLN A 16 1.31 0.56 18.23
N THR A 17 0.75 0.94 17.08
CA THR A 17 1.53 1.16 15.87
C THR A 17 2.35 2.45 15.97
N PRO A 18 3.52 2.54 15.32
CA PRO A 18 4.29 3.78 15.24
C PRO A 18 3.48 4.96 14.68
N SER A 19 2.57 4.70 13.74
CA SER A 19 1.64 5.71 13.20
C SER A 19 0.71 6.28 14.28
N ARG A 20 0.20 5.44 15.19
CA ARG A 20 -0.63 5.89 16.32
C ARG A 20 0.17 6.71 17.32
N ALA A 21 1.43 6.32 17.57
CA ALA A 21 2.34 7.10 18.42
C ALA A 21 2.59 8.51 17.84
N ASP A 22 2.60 8.64 16.52
CA ASP A 22 2.71 9.92 15.80
C ASP A 22 1.38 10.71 15.70
N GLY A 23 0.29 10.20 16.29
CA GLY A 23 -1.02 10.86 16.35
C GLY A 23 -1.94 10.61 15.15
N ILE A 24 -1.66 9.59 14.33
CA ILE A 24 -2.54 9.21 13.21
C ILE A 24 -3.73 8.42 13.74
N ALA A 25 -4.94 8.84 13.39
CA ALA A 25 -6.17 8.14 13.76
C ALA A 25 -6.19 6.72 13.19
N ALA A 26 -6.67 5.75 13.97
CA ALA A 26 -6.68 4.35 13.58
C ALA A 26 -7.45 4.08 12.28
N GLU A 27 -8.55 4.79 12.05
CA GLU A 27 -9.35 4.68 10.81
C GLU A 27 -8.58 5.17 9.58
N VAL A 28 -7.82 6.26 9.73
CA VAL A 28 -6.98 6.80 8.64
C VAL A 28 -5.84 5.85 8.35
N GLU A 29 -5.19 5.30 9.38
CA GLU A 29 -4.14 4.31 9.21
C GLU A 29 -4.66 3.06 8.48
N GLU A 30 -5.80 2.50 8.90
CA GLU A 30 -6.40 1.33 8.26
C GLU A 30 -6.80 1.64 6.82
N GLY A 31 -7.41 2.80 6.57
CA GLY A 31 -7.78 3.24 5.22
C GLY A 31 -6.57 3.37 4.30
N MET A 32 -5.47 3.93 4.79
CA MET A 32 -4.21 4.06 4.04
C MET A 32 -3.58 2.71 3.75
N ARG A 33 -3.57 1.80 4.73
CA ARG A 33 -3.05 0.43 4.56
C ARG A 33 -3.89 -0.35 3.54
N ALA A 34 -5.22 -0.29 3.64
CA ALA A 34 -6.13 -0.93 2.68
C ALA A 34 -5.97 -0.36 1.27
N TYR A 35 -5.82 0.97 1.15
CA TYR A 35 -5.55 1.63 -0.13
C TYR A 35 -4.22 1.16 -0.74
N GLY A 36 -3.16 1.08 0.05
CA GLY A 36 -1.87 0.56 -0.41
C GLY A 36 -1.96 -0.89 -0.92
N CYS A 37 -2.63 -1.78 -0.19
CA CYS A 37 -2.88 -3.16 -0.63
C CYS A 37 -3.66 -3.22 -1.94
N LYS A 38 -4.70 -2.39 -2.09
CA LYS A 38 -5.46 -2.29 -3.34
C LYS A 38 -4.57 -1.87 -4.51
N MET A 39 -3.71 -0.87 -4.31
CA MET A 39 -2.80 -0.40 -5.35
C MET A 39 -1.77 -1.47 -5.75
N ILE A 40 -1.21 -2.20 -4.79
CA ILE A 40 -0.31 -3.35 -5.05
C ILE A 40 -1.03 -4.40 -5.91
N GLN A 41 -2.27 -4.73 -5.58
CA GLN A 41 -3.06 -5.71 -6.36
C GLN A 41 -3.29 -5.22 -7.79
N GLN A 42 -3.72 -3.97 -7.97
CA GLN A 42 -3.97 -3.41 -9.31
C GLN A 42 -2.68 -3.34 -10.14
N ALA A 43 -1.57 -2.93 -9.51
CA ALA A 43 -0.28 -2.88 -10.17
C ALA A 43 0.20 -4.27 -10.60
N GLY A 44 0.09 -5.26 -9.71
CA GLY A 44 0.48 -6.63 -10.03
C GLY A 44 -0.37 -7.26 -11.14
N LEU A 45 -1.67 -6.95 -11.22
CA LEU A 45 -2.52 -7.38 -12.33
C LEU A 45 -2.06 -6.75 -13.66
N LEU A 46 -1.77 -5.45 -13.69
CA LEU A 46 -1.29 -4.76 -14.90
C LEU A 46 0.08 -5.25 -15.35
N LEU A 47 0.94 -5.62 -14.40
CA LEU A 47 2.28 -6.18 -14.63
C LEU A 47 2.27 -7.70 -14.87
N LYS A 48 1.08 -8.32 -14.90
CA LYS A 48 0.89 -9.78 -15.07
C LYS A 48 1.71 -10.61 -14.06
N GLN A 49 1.78 -10.13 -12.82
CA GLN A 49 2.48 -10.81 -11.73
C GLN A 49 1.68 -12.01 -11.21
N ASN A 50 2.40 -12.98 -10.63
CA ASN A 50 1.79 -14.10 -9.95
C ASN A 50 1.05 -13.61 -8.68
N GLN A 51 -0.08 -14.24 -8.36
CA GLN A 51 -0.85 -13.97 -7.13
C GLN A 51 -0.01 -14.20 -5.88
N VAL A 52 0.92 -15.17 -5.91
CA VAL A 52 1.86 -15.40 -4.82
C VAL A 52 2.73 -14.16 -4.58
N ALA A 53 3.32 -13.59 -5.63
CA ALA A 53 4.13 -12.37 -5.53
C ALA A 53 3.33 -11.15 -5.04
N MET A 54 2.09 -10.98 -5.50
CA MET A 54 1.21 -9.92 -5.00
C MET A 54 0.86 -10.10 -3.52
N SER A 55 0.61 -11.33 -3.08
CA SER A 55 0.33 -11.66 -1.69
C SER A 55 1.55 -11.42 -0.80
N THR A 56 2.73 -11.87 -1.24
CA THR A 56 4.01 -11.61 -0.57
C THR A 56 4.26 -10.10 -0.46
N ALA A 57 4.01 -9.32 -1.52
CA ALA A 57 4.13 -7.87 -1.50
C ALA A 57 3.20 -7.20 -0.47
N GLN A 58 1.93 -7.63 -0.38
CA GLN A 58 0.99 -7.10 0.60
C GLN A 58 1.41 -7.43 2.04
N ILE A 59 1.95 -8.62 2.29
CA ILE A 59 2.48 -8.99 3.61
C ILE A 59 3.68 -8.12 3.97
N LEU A 60 4.63 -7.92 3.05
CA LEU A 60 5.78 -7.05 3.27
C LEU A 60 5.37 -5.61 3.54
N PHE A 61 4.41 -5.09 2.77
CA PHE A 61 3.83 -3.77 2.95
C PHE A 61 3.17 -3.61 4.33
N GLN A 62 2.36 -4.57 4.76
CA GLN A 62 1.72 -4.52 6.08
C GLN A 62 2.74 -4.60 7.22
N ARG A 63 3.76 -5.45 7.08
CA ARG A 63 4.86 -5.57 8.05
C ARG A 63 5.63 -4.26 8.22
N PHE A 64 5.85 -3.52 7.14
CA PHE A 64 6.55 -2.25 7.17
C PHE A 64 5.90 -1.24 8.14
N TRP A 65 4.56 -1.15 8.15
CA TRP A 65 3.83 -0.20 8.99
C TRP A 65 3.72 -0.59 10.46
N TYR A 66 4.19 -1.79 10.84
CA TYR A 66 4.35 -2.14 12.26
C TYR A 66 5.70 -1.67 12.84
N VAL A 67 6.63 -1.23 12.00
CA VAL A 67 7.96 -0.73 12.42
C VAL A 67 8.12 0.75 12.12
N THR A 68 7.40 1.26 11.12
CA THR A 68 7.53 2.64 10.64
C THR A 68 6.19 3.35 10.61
N SER A 69 6.20 4.68 10.78
CA SER A 69 5.01 5.53 10.76
C SER A 69 4.67 6.04 9.36
N LEU A 70 3.37 6.11 9.05
CA LEU A 70 2.81 6.68 7.81
C LEU A 70 3.18 8.16 7.60
N LYS A 71 3.64 8.87 8.63
CA LYS A 71 4.10 10.26 8.50
C LYS A 71 5.45 10.38 7.79
N GLN A 72 6.27 9.34 7.83
CA GLN A 72 7.65 9.36 7.33
C GLN A 72 7.75 8.94 5.86
N PHE A 73 6.86 8.05 5.41
CA PHE A 73 6.94 7.47 4.06
C PHE A 73 5.58 7.47 3.38
N SER A 74 5.60 7.64 2.06
CA SER A 74 4.40 7.53 1.22
C SER A 74 3.98 6.07 1.07
N VAL A 75 2.69 5.80 1.23
CA VAL A 75 2.07 4.48 1.00
C VAL A 75 2.40 3.94 -0.39
N MET A 76 2.42 4.82 -1.40
CA MET A 76 2.64 4.44 -2.78
C MET A 76 4.08 4.00 -3.04
N ASP A 77 5.05 4.72 -2.46
CA ASP A 77 6.47 4.42 -2.65
C ASP A 77 6.84 3.10 -1.97
N ILE A 78 6.32 2.89 -0.75
CA ILE A 78 6.49 1.63 -0.03
C ILE A 78 5.78 0.48 -0.75
N GLY A 79 4.58 0.70 -1.28
CA GLY A 79 3.86 -0.31 -2.08
C GLY A 79 4.62 -0.71 -3.35
N MET A 80 5.21 0.26 -4.05
CA MET A 80 6.04 0.02 -5.23
C MET A 80 7.31 -0.78 -4.86
N GLY A 81 7.99 -0.37 -3.79
CA GLY A 81 9.17 -1.08 -3.28
C GLY A 81 8.86 -2.50 -2.82
N ALA A 82 7.73 -2.70 -2.13
CA ALA A 82 7.29 -4.01 -1.68
C ALA A 82 6.99 -4.96 -2.85
N LEU A 83 6.30 -4.48 -3.90
CA LEU A 83 6.03 -5.27 -5.09
C LEU A 83 7.32 -5.61 -5.86
N TYR A 84 8.22 -4.65 -5.98
CA TYR A 84 9.53 -4.89 -6.62
C TYR A 84 10.34 -5.94 -5.86
N LEU A 85 10.39 -5.85 -4.53
CA LEU A 85 11.09 -6.82 -3.69
C LEU A 85 10.45 -8.22 -3.80
N ALA A 86 9.12 -8.30 -3.71
CA ALA A 86 8.39 -9.57 -3.82
C ALA A 86 8.60 -10.23 -5.19
N SER A 87 8.65 -9.45 -6.27
CA SER A 87 8.92 -9.98 -7.62
C SER A 87 10.27 -10.69 -7.73
N LYS A 88 11.27 -10.25 -6.95
CA LYS A 88 12.58 -10.90 -6.87
C LYS A 88 12.55 -12.13 -5.98
N LEU A 89 11.82 -12.09 -4.87
CA LEU A 89 11.69 -13.22 -3.94
C LEU A 89 10.98 -14.43 -4.58
N GLU A 90 9.98 -14.17 -5.41
CA GLU A 90 9.19 -15.22 -6.08
C GLU A 90 9.73 -15.57 -7.49
N GLU A 91 10.96 -15.14 -7.83
CA GLU A 91 11.61 -15.41 -9.13
C GLU A 91 10.75 -14.98 -10.36
N CYS A 92 9.97 -13.90 -10.20
CA CYS A 92 9.09 -13.31 -11.22
C CYS A 92 9.51 -11.87 -11.55
N PRO A 93 10.75 -11.62 -12.02
CA PRO A 93 11.33 -10.28 -12.01
C PRO A 93 10.57 -9.29 -12.90
N VAL A 94 10.31 -8.10 -12.35
CA VAL A 94 9.70 -6.97 -13.09
C VAL A 94 10.77 -5.96 -13.47
N ARG A 95 10.68 -5.41 -14.69
CA ARG A 95 11.51 -4.27 -15.09
C ARG A 95 11.10 -3.03 -14.30
N MET A 96 12.07 -2.37 -13.67
CA MET A 96 11.81 -1.19 -12.84
C MET A 96 11.06 -0.09 -13.57
N ARG A 97 11.35 0.11 -14.87
CA ARG A 97 10.62 1.08 -15.72
C ARG A 97 9.13 0.75 -15.82
N ASP A 98 8.79 -0.51 -16.05
CA ASP A 98 7.40 -0.95 -16.22
C ASP A 98 6.63 -0.79 -14.89
N LEU A 99 7.29 -1.11 -13.78
CA LEU A 99 6.75 -0.91 -12.44
C LEU A 99 6.42 0.57 -12.18
N ILE A 100 7.38 1.48 -12.42
CA ILE A 100 7.18 2.92 -12.22
C ILE A 100 6.03 3.42 -13.11
N ASN A 101 6.02 3.05 -14.39
CA ASN A 101 4.98 3.47 -15.33
C ASN A 101 3.59 2.99 -14.91
N VAL A 102 3.47 1.76 -14.41
CA VAL A 102 2.19 1.22 -13.95
C VAL A 102 1.70 1.95 -12.69
N PHE A 103 2.59 2.23 -11.73
CA PHE A 103 2.24 2.99 -10.55
C PHE A 103 1.84 4.43 -10.89
N ASP A 104 2.57 5.09 -11.80
CA ASP A 104 2.24 6.44 -12.27
C ASP A 104 0.86 6.48 -12.97
N LEU A 105 0.58 5.49 -13.84
CA LEU A 105 -0.73 5.32 -14.46
C LEU A 105 -1.85 5.15 -13.42
N LEU A 106 -1.64 4.33 -12.39
CA LEU A 106 -2.63 4.11 -11.34
C LEU A 106 -2.87 5.36 -10.49
N LEU A 107 -1.81 6.13 -10.23
CA LEU A 107 -1.91 7.42 -9.53
C LEU A 107 -2.64 8.46 -10.36
N ALA A 108 -2.33 8.56 -11.65
CA ALA A 108 -3.05 9.44 -12.58
C ALA A 108 -4.54 9.08 -12.64
N ARG A 109 -4.87 7.78 -12.78
CA ARG A 109 -6.27 7.30 -12.76
C ARG A 109 -6.99 7.66 -11.47
N SER A 110 -6.33 7.48 -10.32
CA SER A 110 -6.91 7.84 -9.03
C SER A 110 -7.19 9.34 -8.93
N LYS A 111 -6.28 10.19 -9.42
CA LYS A 111 -6.48 11.66 -9.47
C LYS A 111 -7.65 12.05 -10.39
N HIS A 112 -7.78 11.40 -11.54
CA HIS A 112 -8.88 11.68 -12.48
C HIS A 112 -10.24 11.29 -11.88
N ALA A 113 -10.35 10.12 -11.25
CA ALA A 113 -11.58 9.69 -10.58
C ALA A 113 -12.03 10.71 -9.52
N LEU A 114 -11.10 11.25 -8.74
CA LEU A 114 -11.39 12.30 -7.76
C LEU A 114 -11.88 13.61 -8.40
N HIS A 115 -11.41 13.93 -9.60
CA HIS A 115 -11.85 15.13 -10.33
C HIS A 115 -13.29 14.96 -10.87
N GLU A 116 -13.62 13.77 -11.39
CA GLU A 116 -14.97 13.44 -11.85
C GLU A 116 -15.97 13.47 -10.70
N ASP A 117 -15.63 12.89 -9.54
CA ASP A 117 -16.49 12.93 -8.34
C ASP A 117 -16.72 14.37 -7.83
N ARG A 118 -15.69 15.22 -7.92
CA ARG A 118 -15.79 16.63 -7.55
C ARG A 118 -16.67 17.44 -8.51
N GLN A 119 -16.68 17.09 -9.79
CA GLN A 119 -17.57 17.70 -10.78
C GLN A 119 -19.01 17.18 -10.66
N ALA A 120 -19.20 15.88 -10.39
CA ALA A 120 -20.52 15.29 -10.18
C ALA A 120 -21.24 15.88 -8.96
N SER A 121 -20.52 16.09 -7.86
CA SER A 121 -21.07 16.76 -6.66
C SER A 121 -21.41 18.23 -6.86
N HIS A 122 -20.81 18.91 -7.85
CA HIS A 122 -21.15 20.31 -8.18
C HIS A 122 -22.40 20.43 -9.08
N ILE A 123 -22.79 19.36 -9.79
CA ILE A 123 -23.91 19.35 -10.74
C ILE A 123 -25.20 18.78 -10.13
N ALA A 124 -25.14 18.15 -8.95
CA ALA A 124 -26.33 17.68 -8.25
C ALA A 124 -27.20 18.89 -7.80
N PRO A 125 -28.38 19.12 -8.41
CA PRO A 125 -29.26 20.16 -7.90
C PRO A 125 -29.85 19.69 -6.58
N LEU A 126 -29.76 20.55 -5.56
CA LEU A 126 -30.55 20.45 -4.34
C LEU A 126 -32.02 20.27 -4.74
N LYS A 127 -32.55 19.06 -4.52
CA LYS A 127 -33.99 18.82 -4.45
C LYS A 127 -34.46 19.02 -3.03
#